data_AF-A0A417QV84-F1
#
_entry.id   AF-A0A417QV84-F1
#
_cell.length_a   1.000
_cell.length_b   1.000
_cell.length_c   1.000
_cell.angle_alpha   90.00
_cell.angle_beta   90.00
_cell.angle_gamma   90.00
#
_symmetry.space_group_name_H-M   'P 1'
#
loop_
_entity.id
_entity.type
_entity.pdbx_description
1 polymer ?
#
loop_
_entity_poly.entity_id
_entity_poly.type
_entity_poly.pdbx_seq_one_letter_code
_entity_poly.pdbx_strand_id
1 'polypeptide(L)'
;MSFKECLNEYIKQIQCTGKELAVSSGISETVISRYRKGERTPSADSEYLKKLSDGIIKIAETKMIQDFNAEQVFEKLRKSLMTGQKELHFDNQKVNLLLTELDINISKIAAFMHYDPSYLSKIRNGKRSLAHPYEFTDKISTYIATNRKEEKDRKKVSLLIGCREEELTEVAEYKEKLKFWLNSEKVQEIDYVSDFLRKVDAFNLDDYIRAIHFDDVKVPKVPFKIPMSKHYYGLEEMREGELDFLKHTVLAKSKEPLYICSDMPVEDMAADKEFARKYMFGLAMVLKKGLHIHIIHDVERPMKDMMLGLENWVPLYMTGQITPYYIKGVQNKVYSHLHYCSGQTAMTGDCISGHHDLAHYYLTSRKEEVAVSKKNMEFLLKKASSLMDIYRKERRNKLNVFLDEDMHKEGHRRRVLAAPSLGTMSEQLLEKILKRNAICGNERKIVLECYTKQKESLEMILSHSTVEDEISEIISEEYEKYPLVLSLAECFLEKDIQLSYDEYLSGIREAEAYAENHKNYTVHVTQMKGFRNIQITCFEGKWCMVSKNRAPAIHFVIHHPKLRYALENMTLPIQDGKM
;
A
#
# COMPACT_ATOMS: atom_id res chain seq x y z
N MET A 1 -26.66 27.38 -11.51
CA MET A 1 -26.24 28.36 -12.55
C MET A 1 -24.75 28.56 -12.37
N SER A 2 -23.96 28.39 -13.43
CA SER A 2 -22.51 28.59 -13.36
C SER A 2 -22.16 30.06 -13.15
N PHE A 3 -20.95 30.34 -12.64
CA PHE A 3 -20.47 31.71 -12.47
C PHE A 3 -20.51 32.55 -13.76
N LYS A 4 -20.16 31.95 -14.90
CA LYS A 4 -20.27 32.58 -16.23
C LYS A 4 -21.70 33.04 -16.53
N GLU A 5 -22.67 32.16 -16.29
CA GLU A 5 -24.08 32.43 -16.55
C GLU A 5 -24.57 33.53 -15.62
N CYS A 6 -24.23 33.46 -14.32
CA CYS A 6 -24.62 34.45 -13.33
C CYS A 6 -24.03 35.84 -13.65
N LEU A 7 -22.75 35.91 -14.03
CA LEU A 7 -22.11 37.17 -14.41
C LEU A 7 -22.73 37.76 -15.69
N ASN A 8 -22.99 36.95 -16.71
CA ASN A 8 -23.63 37.42 -17.93
C ASN A 8 -25.10 37.80 -17.72
N GLU A 9 -25.81 37.16 -16.78
CA GLU A 9 -27.14 37.56 -16.35
C GLU A 9 -27.12 38.96 -15.75
N TYR A 10 -26.19 39.25 -14.83
CA TYR A 10 -26.04 40.58 -14.25
C TYR A 10 -25.70 41.65 -15.29
N ILE A 11 -24.77 41.37 -16.20
CA ILE A 11 -24.42 42.29 -17.30
C ILE A 11 -25.64 42.63 -18.16
N LYS A 12 -26.51 41.64 -18.44
CA LYS A 12 -27.76 41.85 -19.17
C LYS A 12 -28.77 42.66 -18.36
N GLN A 13 -28.96 42.32 -17.09
CA GLN A 13 -29.92 42.99 -16.20
C GLN A 13 -29.57 44.47 -15.99
N ILE A 14 -28.30 44.80 -15.79
CA ILE A 14 -27.84 46.20 -15.64
C ILE A 14 -27.48 46.86 -16.98
N GLN A 15 -27.81 46.18 -18.09
CA GLN A 15 -27.61 46.62 -19.47
C GLN A 15 -26.22 47.21 -19.74
N CYS A 16 -25.15 46.63 -19.17
CA CYS A 16 -23.80 47.14 -19.34
C CYS A 16 -22.97 46.31 -20.33
N THR A 17 -21.84 46.86 -20.75
CA THR A 17 -20.84 46.11 -21.51
C THR A 17 -19.76 45.54 -20.58
N GLY A 18 -19.05 44.51 -21.04
CA GLY A 18 -17.89 43.99 -20.30
C GLY A 18 -16.80 45.07 -20.07
N LYS A 19 -16.72 46.06 -20.96
CA LYS A 19 -15.81 47.22 -20.84
C LYS A 19 -16.22 48.15 -19.71
N GLU A 20 -17.51 48.49 -19.63
CA GLU A 20 -18.05 49.31 -18.54
C GLU A 20 -17.88 48.63 -17.19
N LEU A 21 -18.13 47.31 -17.12
CA LEU A 21 -17.92 46.53 -15.91
C LEU A 21 -16.44 46.49 -15.51
N ALA A 22 -15.52 46.36 -16.47
CA ALA A 22 -14.08 46.40 -16.21
C ALA A 22 -13.64 47.73 -15.57
N VAL A 23 -14.13 48.85 -16.10
CA VAL A 23 -13.84 50.19 -15.55
C VAL A 23 -14.43 50.34 -14.14
N SER A 24 -15.70 49.97 -13.95
CA SER A 24 -16.39 50.14 -12.66
C SER A 24 -15.82 49.26 -11.54
N SER A 25 -15.42 48.03 -11.87
CA SER A 25 -14.83 47.07 -10.91
C SER A 25 -13.33 47.26 -10.66
N GLY A 26 -12.64 48.04 -11.50
CA GLY A 26 -11.17 48.14 -11.47
C GLY A 26 -10.46 46.85 -11.89
N ILE A 27 -11.15 45.97 -12.64
CA ILE A 27 -10.61 44.70 -13.16
C ILE A 27 -10.34 44.88 -14.64
N SER A 28 -9.18 44.41 -15.13
CA SER A 28 -8.83 44.53 -16.55
C SER A 28 -9.90 43.90 -17.47
N GLU A 29 -10.14 44.52 -18.62
CA GLU A 29 -11.13 44.07 -19.61
C GLU A 29 -10.86 42.63 -20.09
N THR A 30 -9.58 42.23 -20.17
CA THR A 30 -9.18 40.85 -20.50
C THR A 30 -9.65 39.85 -19.44
N VAL A 31 -9.59 40.19 -18.15
CA VAL A 31 -10.04 39.31 -17.06
C VAL A 31 -11.56 39.21 -17.04
N ILE A 32 -12.29 40.33 -17.22
CA ILE A 32 -13.76 40.30 -17.34
C ILE A 32 -14.18 39.47 -18.56
N SER A 33 -13.49 39.59 -19.70
CA SER A 33 -13.75 38.78 -20.90
C SER A 33 -13.59 37.28 -20.61
N ARG A 34 -12.51 36.88 -19.94
CA ARG A 34 -12.28 35.47 -19.53
C ARG A 34 -13.36 34.95 -18.58
N TYR A 35 -13.79 35.77 -17.62
CA TYR A 35 -14.90 35.43 -16.71
C TYR A 35 -16.21 35.22 -17.47
N ARG A 36 -16.55 36.11 -18.40
CA ARG A 36 -17.76 36.01 -19.23
C ARG A 36 -17.75 34.83 -20.20
N LYS A 37 -16.56 34.38 -20.61
CA LYS A 37 -16.39 33.19 -21.47
C LYS A 37 -16.36 31.89 -20.67
N GLY A 38 -16.08 31.96 -19.37
CA GLY A 38 -15.88 30.80 -18.49
C GLY A 38 -14.46 30.24 -18.53
N GLU A 39 -13.51 30.96 -19.14
CA GLU A 39 -12.09 30.59 -19.25
C GLU A 39 -11.32 30.82 -17.93
N ARG A 40 -11.93 31.56 -16.99
CA ARG A 40 -11.39 31.84 -15.65
C ARG A 40 -12.56 32.07 -14.69
N THR A 41 -12.37 31.79 -13.41
CA THR A 41 -13.26 32.23 -12.31
C THR A 41 -12.43 32.88 -11.21
N PRO A 42 -12.97 33.84 -10.45
CA PRO A 42 -12.36 34.31 -9.22
C PRO A 42 -12.48 33.23 -8.12
N SER A 43 -11.56 33.23 -7.16
CA SER A 43 -11.72 32.43 -5.93
C SER A 43 -12.86 33.01 -5.07
N ALA A 44 -13.58 32.15 -4.35
CA ALA A 44 -14.75 32.51 -3.55
C ALA A 44 -14.48 33.59 -2.49
N ASP A 45 -13.24 33.66 -1.99
CA ASP A 45 -12.80 34.65 -1.00
C ASP A 45 -11.82 35.68 -1.58
N SER A 46 -11.76 35.83 -2.92
CA SER A 46 -10.84 36.78 -3.56
C SER A 46 -11.35 38.21 -3.57
N GLU A 47 -10.40 39.16 -3.46
CA GLU A 47 -10.64 40.60 -3.66
C GLU A 47 -11.32 40.90 -5.01
N TYR A 48 -11.08 40.05 -6.03
CA TYR A 48 -11.72 40.15 -7.35
C TYR A 48 -13.23 39.92 -7.32
N LEU A 49 -13.73 39.01 -6.47
CA LEU A 49 -15.17 38.76 -6.35
C LEU A 49 -15.88 39.96 -5.71
N LYS A 50 -15.24 40.57 -4.71
CA LYS A 50 -15.74 41.80 -4.08
C LYS A 50 -15.75 42.97 -5.07
N LYS A 51 -14.65 43.18 -5.80
CA LYS A 51 -14.54 44.18 -6.88
C LYS A 51 -15.61 44.02 -7.96
N LEU A 52 -15.95 42.78 -8.33
CA LEU A 52 -17.04 42.50 -9.27
C LEU A 52 -18.40 42.93 -8.69
N SER A 53 -18.70 42.53 -7.45
CA SER A 53 -19.95 42.93 -6.79
C SER A 53 -20.07 44.46 -6.71
N ASP A 54 -19.03 45.14 -6.21
CA ASP A 54 -18.99 46.59 -6.09
C ASP A 54 -19.13 47.28 -7.45
N GLY A 55 -18.48 46.74 -8.49
CA GLY A 55 -18.56 47.26 -9.86
C GLY A 55 -19.95 47.13 -10.47
N ILE A 56 -20.67 46.04 -10.18
CA ILE A 56 -22.06 45.81 -10.60
C ILE A 56 -22.98 46.82 -9.91
N ILE A 57 -22.83 47.01 -8.59
CA ILE A 57 -23.64 47.95 -7.82
C ILE A 57 -23.46 49.39 -8.30
N LYS A 58 -22.21 49.84 -8.48
CA LYS A 58 -21.92 51.20 -8.99
C LYS A 58 -22.60 51.49 -10.33
N ILE A 59 -22.65 50.50 -11.23
CA ILE A 59 -23.31 50.65 -12.53
C ILE A 59 -24.83 50.68 -12.36
N ALA A 60 -25.40 49.82 -11.51
CA ALA A 60 -26.82 49.80 -11.22
C ALA A 60 -27.30 51.14 -10.62
N GLU A 61 -26.54 51.70 -9.67
CA GLU A 61 -26.79 53.02 -9.08
C GLU A 61 -26.75 54.13 -10.13
N THR A 62 -25.71 54.14 -10.98
CA THR A 62 -25.57 55.15 -12.05
C THR A 62 -26.74 55.10 -13.04
N LYS A 63 -27.30 53.90 -13.27
CA LYS A 63 -28.44 53.69 -14.17
C LYS A 63 -29.81 53.75 -13.49
N MET A 64 -29.85 54.11 -12.20
CA MET A 64 -31.08 54.19 -11.39
C MET A 64 -31.91 52.89 -11.41
N ILE A 65 -31.23 51.73 -11.47
CA ILE A 65 -31.87 50.42 -11.42
C ILE A 65 -32.10 50.07 -9.94
N GLN A 66 -33.37 49.91 -9.55
CA GLN A 66 -33.74 49.52 -8.19
C GLN A 66 -33.54 48.00 -7.98
N ASP A 67 -33.51 47.55 -6.72
CA ASP A 67 -33.37 46.13 -6.29
C ASP A 67 -31.98 45.47 -6.43
N PHE A 68 -30.89 46.23 -6.27
CA PHE A 68 -29.53 45.67 -6.21
C PHE A 68 -28.88 45.94 -4.84
N ASN A 69 -28.62 44.88 -4.07
CA ASN A 69 -27.87 44.93 -2.81
C ASN A 69 -26.50 44.27 -2.98
N ALA A 70 -25.42 44.97 -2.58
CA ALA A 70 -24.04 44.51 -2.70
C ALA A 70 -23.78 43.14 -2.05
N GLU A 71 -24.39 42.87 -0.90
CA GLU A 71 -24.23 41.62 -0.17
C GLU A 71 -24.97 40.47 -0.86
N GLN A 72 -26.16 40.75 -1.40
CA GLN A 72 -26.92 39.76 -2.17
C GLN A 72 -26.27 39.43 -3.51
N VAL A 73 -25.71 40.43 -4.21
CA VAL A 73 -24.95 40.23 -5.45
C VAL A 73 -23.69 39.42 -5.18
N PHE A 74 -22.96 39.76 -4.12
CA PHE A 74 -21.77 39.02 -3.70
C PHE A 74 -22.11 37.55 -3.38
N GLU A 75 -23.13 37.30 -2.56
CA GLU A 75 -23.54 35.95 -2.20
C GLU A 75 -24.10 35.15 -3.39
N LYS A 76 -24.83 35.78 -4.32
CA LYS A 76 -25.30 35.10 -5.54
C LYS A 76 -24.11 34.72 -6.44
N LEU A 77 -23.15 35.63 -6.63
CA LEU A 77 -21.91 35.35 -7.38
C LEU A 77 -21.09 34.25 -6.68
N ARG A 78 -20.95 34.31 -5.35
CA ARG A 78 -20.25 33.29 -4.55
C ARG A 78 -20.92 31.92 -4.65
N LYS A 79 -22.24 31.85 -4.47
CA LYS A 79 -23.01 30.60 -4.63
C LYS A 79 -22.93 30.04 -6.04
N SER A 80 -22.84 30.90 -7.07
CA SER A 80 -22.64 30.47 -8.46
C SER A 80 -21.25 29.87 -8.75
N LEU A 81 -20.25 30.14 -7.89
CA LEU A 81 -18.97 29.41 -7.89
C LEU A 81 -19.15 28.00 -7.31
N MET A 82 -20.02 27.85 -6.30
CA MET A 82 -20.27 26.59 -5.60
C MET A 82 -21.23 25.65 -6.34
N THR A 83 -22.12 26.17 -7.21
CA THR A 83 -23.17 25.36 -7.87
C THR A 83 -22.67 24.44 -9.00
N GLY A 84 -21.36 24.27 -9.14
CA GLY A 84 -20.70 23.26 -9.98
C GLY A 84 -19.58 22.50 -9.26
N GLN A 85 -19.43 22.70 -7.96
CA GLN A 85 -18.47 22.00 -7.12
C GLN A 85 -19.25 21.13 -6.12
N LYS A 86 -19.70 19.95 -6.55
CA LYS A 86 -19.52 18.81 -5.65
C LYS A 86 -18.01 18.74 -5.45
N GLU A 87 -17.54 18.86 -4.21
CA GLU A 87 -16.15 18.62 -3.86
C GLU A 87 -15.76 17.26 -4.44
N LEU A 88 -15.07 17.30 -5.57
CA LEU A 88 -14.47 16.11 -6.14
C LEU A 88 -13.09 15.99 -5.54
N HIS A 89 -12.87 14.87 -4.87
CA HIS A 89 -11.55 14.49 -4.42
C HIS A 89 -10.74 14.03 -5.65
N PHE A 90 -9.96 14.96 -6.24
CA PHE A 90 -9.00 14.58 -7.26
C PHE A 90 -7.79 13.95 -6.58
N ASP A 91 -7.67 12.62 -6.70
CA ASP A 91 -6.50 11.89 -6.22
C ASP A 91 -5.49 11.70 -7.36
N ASN A 92 -4.35 12.40 -7.25
CA ASN A 92 -3.27 12.28 -8.21
C ASN A 92 -2.64 10.88 -8.25
N GLN A 93 -2.79 10.09 -7.18
CA GLN A 93 -2.29 8.72 -7.10
C GLN A 93 -3.13 7.78 -7.97
N LYS A 94 -4.45 7.97 -8.06
CA LYS A 94 -5.30 7.22 -9.01
C LYS A 94 -4.87 7.42 -10.46
N VAL A 95 -4.54 8.66 -10.83
CA VAL A 95 -3.99 8.98 -12.16
C VAL A 95 -2.64 8.33 -12.37
N ASN A 96 -1.74 8.44 -11.38
CA ASN A 96 -0.43 7.80 -11.46
C ASN A 96 -0.54 6.28 -11.62
N LEU A 97 -1.42 5.65 -10.85
CA LEU A 97 -1.69 4.22 -10.88
C LEU A 97 -2.23 3.80 -12.26
N LEU A 98 -3.26 4.47 -12.76
CA LEU A 98 -3.82 4.21 -14.09
C LEU A 98 -2.79 4.34 -15.21
N LEU A 99 -1.97 5.40 -15.20
CA LEU A 99 -0.93 5.61 -16.19
C LEU A 99 0.21 4.58 -16.10
N THR A 100 0.51 4.11 -14.90
CA THR A 100 1.58 3.12 -14.66
C THR A 100 1.12 1.71 -15.07
N GLU A 101 -0.08 1.29 -14.67
CA GLU A 101 -0.61 -0.05 -14.99
C GLU A 101 -0.80 -0.26 -16.49
N LEU A 102 -1.18 0.81 -17.21
CA LEU A 102 -1.35 0.80 -18.67
C LEU A 102 -0.07 1.16 -19.45
N ASP A 103 1.06 1.33 -18.76
CA ASP A 103 2.36 1.70 -19.33
C ASP A 103 2.25 2.85 -20.35
N ILE A 104 1.63 3.96 -19.92
CA ILE A 104 1.32 5.08 -20.80
C ILE A 104 2.49 6.04 -20.84
N ASN A 105 2.99 6.27 -22.05
CA ASN A 105 4.00 7.28 -22.30
C ASN A 105 3.45 8.68 -22.00
N ILE A 106 4.06 9.36 -21.03
CA ILE A 106 3.58 10.67 -20.54
C ILE A 106 3.57 11.75 -21.63
N SER A 107 4.51 11.70 -22.57
CA SER A 107 4.59 12.66 -23.68
C SER A 107 3.46 12.47 -24.68
N LYS A 108 3.04 11.22 -24.94
CA LYS A 108 1.92 10.92 -25.85
C LYS A 108 0.60 11.43 -25.30
N ILE A 109 0.33 11.17 -24.02
CA ILE A 109 -0.90 11.64 -23.39
C ILE A 109 -0.89 13.16 -23.17
N ALA A 110 0.27 13.75 -22.83
CA ALA A 110 0.40 15.20 -22.73
C ALA A 110 0.07 15.90 -24.06
N ALA A 111 0.56 15.36 -25.19
CA ALA A 111 0.21 15.84 -26.52
C ALA A 111 -1.29 15.73 -26.82
N PHE A 112 -1.92 14.60 -26.47
CA PHE A 112 -3.37 14.40 -26.66
C PHE A 112 -4.22 15.35 -25.81
N MET A 113 -3.80 15.60 -24.57
CA MET A 113 -4.55 16.46 -23.64
C MET A 113 -4.22 17.95 -23.81
N HIS A 114 -3.26 18.29 -24.68
CA HIS A 114 -2.68 19.63 -24.86
C HIS A 114 -2.06 20.20 -23.57
N TYR A 115 -1.39 19.34 -22.80
CA TYR A 115 -0.57 19.74 -21.65
C TYR A 115 0.92 19.65 -21.97
N ASP A 116 1.71 20.43 -21.23
CA ASP A 116 3.16 20.25 -21.21
C ASP A 116 3.52 18.93 -20.48
N PRO A 117 4.43 18.09 -21.01
CA PRO A 117 4.83 16.85 -20.37
C PRO A 117 5.40 17.03 -18.95
N SER A 118 6.11 18.13 -18.70
CA SER A 118 6.64 18.44 -17.36
C SER A 118 5.53 18.84 -16.38
N TYR A 119 4.49 19.53 -16.87
CA TYR A 119 3.30 19.86 -16.08
C TYR A 119 2.54 18.60 -15.68
N LEU A 120 2.29 17.70 -16.63
CA LEU A 120 1.61 16.43 -16.37
C LEU A 120 2.42 15.53 -15.41
N SER A 121 3.75 15.50 -15.57
CA SER A 121 4.65 14.80 -14.64
C SER A 121 4.58 15.35 -13.22
N LYS A 122 4.49 16.68 -13.07
CA LYS A 122 4.35 17.33 -11.75
C LYS A 122 3.01 17.01 -11.09
N ILE A 123 1.91 16.96 -11.87
CA ILE A 123 0.59 16.52 -11.37
C ILE A 123 0.66 15.06 -10.92
N ARG A 124 1.19 14.18 -11.78
CA ARG A 124 1.35 12.74 -11.48
C ARG A 124 2.07 12.50 -10.14
N ASN A 125 3.13 13.26 -9.89
CA ASN A 125 3.94 13.13 -8.68
C ASN A 125 3.43 13.96 -7.49
N GLY A 126 2.24 14.57 -7.59
CA GLY A 126 1.64 15.35 -6.49
C GLY A 126 2.34 16.68 -6.20
N LYS A 127 3.26 17.11 -7.06
CA LYS A 127 4.02 18.36 -6.91
C LYS A 127 3.26 19.58 -7.43
N ARG A 128 2.08 19.40 -8.04
CA ARG A 128 1.25 20.49 -8.57
C ARG A 128 -0.22 20.10 -8.59
N SER A 129 -1.08 20.96 -8.06
CA SER A 129 -2.54 20.79 -8.08
C SER A 129 -3.14 21.16 -9.45
N LEU A 130 -4.24 20.51 -9.80
CA LEU A 130 -5.01 20.80 -11.02
C LEU A 130 -5.97 21.97 -10.81
N ALA A 131 -5.98 22.89 -11.78
CA ALA A 131 -6.96 23.98 -11.81
C ALA A 131 -8.36 23.50 -12.25
N HIS A 132 -8.43 22.48 -13.10
CA HIS A 132 -9.68 21.94 -13.65
C HIS A 132 -9.72 20.40 -13.60
N PRO A 133 -9.95 19.80 -12.41
CA PRO A 133 -9.94 18.34 -12.24
C PRO A 133 -10.97 17.61 -13.12
N TYR A 134 -12.16 18.18 -13.34
CA TYR A 134 -13.19 17.61 -14.20
C TYR A 134 -12.75 17.49 -15.67
N GLU A 135 -12.22 18.58 -16.22
CA GLU A 135 -11.75 18.59 -17.61
C GLU A 135 -10.56 17.64 -17.78
N PHE A 136 -9.69 17.59 -16.77
CA PHE A 136 -8.57 16.66 -16.75
C PHE A 136 -9.03 15.20 -16.75
N THR A 137 -9.93 14.83 -15.82
CA THR A 137 -10.45 13.46 -15.68
C THR A 137 -11.27 13.04 -16.90
N ASP A 138 -11.99 13.96 -17.54
CA ASP A 138 -12.71 13.68 -18.78
C ASP A 138 -11.74 13.41 -19.94
N LYS A 139 -10.71 14.25 -20.11
CA LYS A 139 -9.71 14.10 -21.17
C LYS A 139 -8.89 12.82 -21.03
N ILE A 140 -8.42 12.49 -19.82
CA ILE A 140 -7.69 11.24 -19.58
C ILE A 140 -8.60 10.02 -19.81
N SER A 141 -9.84 10.02 -19.28
CA SER A 141 -10.77 8.89 -19.48
C SER A 141 -11.07 8.68 -20.96
N THR A 142 -11.26 9.76 -21.71
CA THR A 142 -11.45 9.73 -23.16
C THR A 142 -10.23 9.15 -23.88
N TYR A 143 -9.02 9.57 -23.50
CA TYR A 143 -7.78 9.03 -24.07
C TYR A 143 -7.70 7.51 -23.87
N ILE A 144 -7.93 7.03 -22.65
CA ILE A 144 -7.83 5.61 -22.31
C ILE A 144 -8.87 4.80 -23.08
N ALA A 145 -10.16 5.15 -22.97
CA ALA A 145 -11.24 4.42 -23.62
C ALA A 145 -11.09 4.38 -25.16
N THR A 146 -10.44 5.39 -25.75
CA THR A 146 -10.22 5.44 -27.20
C THR A 146 -8.97 4.68 -27.65
N ASN A 147 -7.89 4.67 -26.85
CA ASN A 147 -6.58 4.16 -27.28
C ASN A 147 -6.17 2.84 -26.62
N ARG A 148 -6.89 2.38 -25.59
CA ARG A 148 -6.57 1.18 -24.79
C ARG A 148 -7.74 0.19 -24.81
N LYS A 149 -8.07 -0.28 -26.03
CA LYS A 149 -9.23 -1.13 -26.33
C LYS A 149 -8.93 -2.63 -26.36
N GLU A 150 -7.66 -3.02 -26.35
CA GLU A 150 -7.27 -4.42 -26.40
C GLU A 150 -7.73 -5.16 -25.14
N GLU A 151 -8.03 -6.45 -25.25
CA GLU A 151 -8.45 -7.31 -24.13
C GLU A 151 -7.49 -7.20 -22.94
N LYS A 152 -6.18 -7.20 -23.19
CA LYS A 152 -5.15 -7.04 -22.16
C LYS A 152 -5.26 -5.72 -21.39
N ASP A 153 -5.65 -4.64 -22.07
CA ASP A 153 -5.76 -3.30 -21.48
C ASP A 153 -7.09 -3.16 -20.74
N ARG A 154 -8.20 -3.68 -21.30
CA ARG A 154 -9.50 -3.72 -20.61
C ARG A 154 -9.44 -4.56 -19.35
N LYS A 155 -8.77 -5.72 -19.37
CA LYS A 155 -8.53 -6.54 -18.18
C LYS A 155 -7.84 -5.74 -17.08
N LYS A 156 -6.75 -5.04 -17.40
CA LYS A 156 -6.03 -4.18 -16.45
C LYS A 156 -6.91 -3.07 -15.88
N VAL A 157 -7.70 -2.38 -16.71
CA VAL A 157 -8.60 -1.34 -16.21
C VAL A 157 -9.74 -1.92 -15.37
N SER A 158 -10.38 -2.99 -15.82
CA SER A 158 -11.49 -3.62 -15.09
C SER A 158 -11.07 -4.03 -13.68
N LEU A 159 -9.85 -4.57 -13.55
CA LEU A 159 -9.19 -4.87 -12.29
C LEU A 159 -8.86 -3.62 -11.47
N LEU A 160 -8.48 -2.52 -12.12
CA LEU A 160 -8.10 -1.29 -11.43
C LEU A 160 -9.31 -0.56 -10.83
N ILE A 161 -10.43 -0.58 -11.55
CA ILE A 161 -11.63 0.20 -11.19
C ILE A 161 -12.77 -0.65 -10.61
N GLY A 162 -12.61 -1.97 -10.54
CA GLY A 162 -13.58 -2.87 -9.90
C GLY A 162 -14.85 -3.14 -10.71
N CYS A 163 -14.74 -3.30 -12.03
CA CYS A 163 -15.87 -3.66 -12.91
C CYS A 163 -15.62 -4.94 -13.71
N ARG A 164 -16.64 -5.47 -14.38
CA ARG A 164 -16.45 -6.61 -15.30
C ARG A 164 -15.87 -6.14 -16.63
N GLU A 165 -15.07 -6.98 -17.29
CA GLU A 165 -14.41 -6.61 -18.55
C GLU A 165 -15.44 -6.27 -19.65
N GLU A 166 -16.57 -6.97 -19.65
CA GLU A 166 -17.66 -6.78 -20.63
C GLU A 166 -18.28 -5.38 -20.55
N GLU A 167 -18.20 -4.73 -19.37
CA GLU A 167 -18.65 -3.35 -19.16
C GLU A 167 -17.69 -2.30 -19.77
N LEU A 168 -16.51 -2.72 -20.25
CA LEU A 168 -15.51 -1.87 -20.88
C LEU A 168 -15.42 -2.05 -22.40
N THR A 169 -16.33 -2.83 -22.98
CA THR A 169 -16.34 -3.11 -24.43
C THR A 169 -16.76 -1.87 -25.23
N GLU A 170 -17.76 -1.13 -24.72
CA GLU A 170 -18.26 0.10 -25.33
C GLU A 170 -17.50 1.33 -24.85
N VAL A 171 -17.05 2.17 -25.78
CA VAL A 171 -16.17 3.32 -25.48
C VAL A 171 -16.83 4.33 -24.54
N ALA A 172 -18.13 4.58 -24.73
CA ALA A 172 -18.87 5.51 -23.89
C ALA A 172 -18.99 5.01 -22.45
N GLU A 173 -19.27 3.73 -22.26
CA GLU A 173 -19.40 3.10 -20.94
C GLU A 173 -18.05 3.00 -20.24
N TYR A 174 -17.01 2.60 -20.96
CA TYR A 174 -15.62 2.58 -20.49
C TYR A 174 -15.20 3.98 -20.00
N LYS A 175 -15.44 5.02 -20.79
CA LYS A 175 -15.14 6.41 -20.41
C LYS A 175 -15.86 6.80 -19.11
N GLU A 176 -17.15 6.53 -19.00
CA GLU A 176 -17.94 6.93 -17.83
C GLU A 176 -17.52 6.18 -16.56
N LYS A 177 -17.22 4.87 -16.64
CA LYS A 177 -16.71 4.08 -15.51
C LYS A 177 -15.36 4.59 -15.02
N LEU A 178 -14.42 4.88 -15.94
CA LEU A 178 -13.13 5.47 -15.60
C LEU A 178 -13.28 6.84 -14.94
N LYS A 179 -14.12 7.69 -15.52
CA LYS A 179 -14.40 9.03 -15.01
C LYS A 179 -15.02 8.98 -13.63
N PHE A 180 -15.94 8.03 -13.38
CA PHE A 180 -16.51 7.81 -12.06
C PHE A 180 -15.44 7.41 -11.05
N TRP A 181 -14.59 6.43 -11.36
CA TRP A 181 -13.53 5.96 -10.47
C TRP A 181 -12.46 7.03 -10.17
N LEU A 182 -12.05 7.81 -11.18
CA LEU A 182 -11.09 8.91 -11.01
C LEU A 182 -11.62 10.03 -10.11
N ASN A 183 -12.94 10.15 -9.98
CA ASN A 183 -13.61 11.21 -9.23
C ASN A 183 -14.26 10.69 -7.94
N SER A 184 -14.17 9.40 -7.62
CA SER A 184 -14.72 8.85 -6.37
C SER A 184 -13.81 9.16 -5.17
N GLU A 185 -14.40 9.37 -3.99
CA GLU A 185 -13.65 9.62 -2.74
C GLU A 185 -12.82 8.41 -2.30
N LYS A 186 -13.23 7.20 -2.67
CA LYS A 186 -12.54 5.96 -2.35
C LYS A 186 -12.14 5.22 -3.62
N VAL A 187 -10.94 4.65 -3.65
CA VAL A 187 -10.62 3.56 -4.58
C VAL A 187 -11.62 2.44 -4.25
N GLN A 188 -12.38 1.94 -5.23
CA GLN A 188 -13.15 0.71 -5.02
C GLN A 188 -12.11 -0.38 -4.71
N GLU A 189 -12.01 -0.74 -3.43
CA GLU A 189 -11.08 -1.73 -2.92
C GLU A 189 -11.37 -3.06 -3.61
N ILE A 190 -10.46 -3.51 -4.45
CA ILE A 190 -10.31 -4.95 -4.59
C ILE A 190 -9.44 -5.39 -3.41
N ASP A 191 -10.03 -6.22 -2.54
CA ASP A 191 -9.59 -6.57 -1.19
C ASP A 191 -8.33 -7.49 -1.14
N TYR A 192 -7.41 -7.35 -2.09
CA TYR A 192 -6.22 -8.21 -2.17
C TYR A 192 -5.30 -8.10 -0.96
N VAL A 193 -5.30 -6.95 -0.29
CA VAL A 193 -4.49 -6.74 0.92
C VAL A 193 -5.13 -7.41 2.13
N SER A 194 -6.45 -7.38 2.28
CA SER A 194 -7.05 -8.05 3.43
C SER A 194 -6.98 -9.57 3.30
N ASP A 195 -7.02 -10.16 2.09
CA ASP A 195 -6.77 -11.59 1.89
C ASP A 195 -5.39 -12.00 2.47
N PHE A 196 -4.35 -11.25 2.09
CA PHE A 196 -2.99 -11.43 2.61
C PHE A 196 -2.95 -11.23 4.13
N LEU A 197 -3.54 -10.16 4.65
CA LEU A 197 -3.55 -9.87 6.08
C LEU A 197 -4.34 -10.92 6.88
N ARG A 198 -5.46 -11.44 6.37
CA ARG A 198 -6.20 -12.56 6.96
C ARG A 198 -5.35 -13.81 7.06
N LYS A 199 -4.57 -14.11 6.02
CA LYS A 199 -3.64 -15.25 6.07
C LYS A 199 -2.54 -15.02 7.08
N VAL A 200 -1.99 -13.82 7.17
CA VAL A 200 -0.98 -13.47 8.19
C VAL A 200 -1.56 -13.54 9.61
N ASP A 201 -2.81 -13.09 9.81
CA ASP A 201 -3.55 -13.15 11.07
C ASP A 201 -3.83 -14.58 11.52
N ALA A 202 -4.31 -15.42 10.60
CA ALA A 202 -4.65 -16.82 10.86
C ALA A 202 -3.42 -17.76 10.92
N PHE A 203 -2.27 -17.36 10.35
CA PHE A 203 -1.12 -18.25 10.21
C PHE A 203 -0.51 -18.61 11.57
N ASN A 204 -0.34 -19.90 11.83
CA ASN A 204 0.42 -20.42 12.97
C ASN A 204 1.65 -21.18 12.45
N LEU A 205 2.84 -20.72 12.86
CA LEU A 205 4.11 -21.29 12.41
C LEU A 205 4.29 -22.73 12.91
N ASP A 206 3.90 -23.03 14.15
CA ASP A 206 4.06 -24.37 14.73
C ASP A 206 3.09 -25.36 14.09
N ASP A 207 1.85 -24.95 13.82
CA ASP A 207 0.89 -25.77 13.08
C ASP A 207 1.39 -26.06 11.67
N TYR A 208 1.96 -25.05 10.99
CA TYR A 208 2.54 -25.23 9.66
C TYR A 208 3.73 -26.21 9.68
N ILE A 209 4.66 -26.06 10.63
CA ILE A 209 5.81 -26.96 10.83
C ILE A 209 5.34 -28.39 11.07
N ARG A 210 4.33 -28.60 11.93
CA ARG A 210 3.73 -29.91 12.21
C ARG A 210 3.05 -30.50 10.96
N ALA A 211 2.22 -29.71 10.27
CA ALA A 211 1.43 -30.16 9.13
C ALA A 211 2.28 -30.66 7.95
N ILE A 212 3.46 -30.08 7.74
CA ILE A 212 4.38 -30.50 6.69
C ILE A 212 5.38 -31.57 7.17
N HIS A 213 5.20 -32.14 8.38
CA HIS A 213 6.13 -33.06 9.02
C HIS A 213 7.58 -32.55 9.01
N PHE A 214 7.74 -31.23 9.14
CA PHE A 214 9.02 -30.59 8.88
C PHE A 214 10.11 -31.15 9.79
N ASP A 215 9.79 -31.40 11.06
CA ASP A 215 10.71 -31.90 12.07
C ASP A 215 11.24 -33.31 11.75
N ASP A 216 10.38 -34.17 11.19
CA ASP A 216 10.70 -35.56 10.84
C ASP A 216 11.68 -35.66 9.66
N VAL A 217 11.70 -34.65 8.79
CA VAL A 217 12.54 -34.64 7.59
C VAL A 217 13.98 -34.25 7.93
N LYS A 218 14.88 -35.23 8.02
CA LYS A 218 16.32 -34.95 8.16
C LYS A 218 16.88 -34.41 6.85
N VAL A 219 17.69 -33.34 6.93
CA VAL A 219 18.49 -32.87 5.79
C VAL A 219 19.44 -34.00 5.37
N PRO A 220 19.35 -34.54 4.15
CA PRO A 220 20.19 -35.65 3.72
C PRO A 220 21.67 -35.23 3.77
N LYS A 221 22.52 -36.06 4.38
CA LYS A 221 23.97 -35.83 4.52
C LYS A 221 24.82 -36.71 3.59
N VAL A 222 24.18 -37.47 2.70
CA VAL A 222 24.83 -38.49 1.88
C VAL A 222 25.59 -37.83 0.71
N PRO A 223 26.83 -38.24 0.39
CA PRO A 223 27.54 -37.73 -0.77
C PRO A 223 26.84 -38.19 -2.06
N PHE A 224 26.09 -37.28 -2.68
CA PHE A 224 25.50 -37.48 -4.00
C PHE A 224 26.47 -36.97 -5.08
N LYS A 225 26.59 -37.70 -6.20
CA LYS A 225 27.22 -37.15 -7.40
C LYS A 225 26.25 -36.17 -8.02
N ILE A 226 26.60 -34.91 -7.89
CA ILE A 226 25.87 -33.78 -8.43
C ILE A 226 26.52 -33.41 -9.77
N PRO A 227 25.79 -33.32 -10.90
CA PRO A 227 26.37 -32.96 -12.18
C PRO A 227 27.00 -31.57 -12.11
N MET A 228 28.18 -31.40 -12.70
CA MET A 228 28.88 -30.11 -12.66
C MET A 228 28.12 -28.99 -13.37
N SER A 229 27.45 -29.31 -14.47
CA SER A 229 26.66 -28.38 -15.26
C SER A 229 25.54 -29.13 -15.99
N LYS A 230 24.37 -28.51 -16.18
CA LYS A 230 23.24 -29.07 -16.94
C LYS A 230 22.41 -27.95 -17.58
N HIS A 231 21.96 -28.17 -18.80
CA HIS A 231 20.98 -27.32 -19.48
C HIS A 231 19.59 -27.96 -19.40
N TYR A 232 18.56 -27.12 -19.35
CA TYR A 232 17.16 -27.51 -19.29
C TYR A 232 16.38 -26.72 -20.34
N TYR A 233 15.54 -27.40 -21.11
CA TYR A 233 14.80 -26.84 -22.24
C TYR A 233 13.30 -27.05 -22.08
N GLY A 234 12.54 -25.98 -22.31
CA GLY A 234 11.10 -25.98 -22.10
C GLY A 234 10.65 -26.12 -20.65
N LEU A 235 9.35 -25.94 -20.45
CA LEU A 235 8.75 -25.71 -19.15
C LEU A 235 8.94 -26.86 -18.15
N GLU A 236 8.84 -28.11 -18.60
CA GLU A 236 8.96 -29.29 -17.74
C GLU A 236 10.38 -29.44 -17.18
N GLU A 237 11.40 -29.38 -18.05
CA GLU A 237 12.79 -29.49 -17.62
C GLU A 237 13.20 -28.30 -16.73
N MET A 238 12.65 -27.10 -16.92
CA MET A 238 12.94 -25.96 -16.05
C MET A 238 12.46 -26.15 -14.63
N ARG A 239 11.25 -26.69 -14.48
CA ARG A 239 10.72 -27.06 -13.16
C ARG A 239 11.67 -28.05 -12.49
N GLU A 240 12.16 -29.05 -13.23
CA GLU A 240 13.20 -29.94 -12.71
C GLU A 240 14.49 -29.19 -12.36
N GLY A 241 14.91 -28.23 -13.19
CA GLY A 241 16.09 -27.40 -12.97
C GLY A 241 16.04 -26.58 -11.69
N GLU A 242 14.90 -25.98 -11.36
CA GLU A 242 14.71 -25.28 -10.08
C GLU A 242 14.79 -26.22 -8.88
N LEU A 243 14.17 -27.41 -8.99
CA LEU A 243 14.25 -28.43 -7.94
C LEU A 243 15.68 -28.96 -7.77
N ASP A 244 16.39 -29.18 -8.88
CA ASP A 244 17.79 -29.60 -8.88
C ASP A 244 18.66 -28.51 -8.25
N PHE A 245 18.48 -27.24 -8.59
CA PHE A 245 19.19 -26.13 -7.96
C PHE A 245 18.99 -26.09 -6.44
N LEU A 246 17.75 -26.22 -5.95
CA LEU A 246 17.46 -26.27 -4.52
C LEU A 246 18.10 -27.50 -3.86
N LYS A 247 18.03 -28.66 -4.51
CA LYS A 247 18.68 -29.90 -4.06
C LYS A 247 20.19 -29.74 -3.96
N HIS A 248 20.84 -29.13 -4.96
CA HIS A 248 22.28 -28.84 -4.93
C HIS A 248 22.62 -27.93 -3.75
N THR A 249 21.84 -26.86 -3.58
CA THR A 249 22.02 -25.89 -2.49
C THR A 249 21.85 -26.52 -1.12
N VAL A 250 20.88 -27.42 -0.93
CA VAL A 250 20.64 -28.11 0.35
C VAL A 250 21.76 -29.13 0.64
N LEU A 251 22.16 -29.94 -0.34
CA LEU A 251 23.16 -31.00 -0.15
C LEU A 251 24.61 -30.47 -0.08
N ALA A 252 24.88 -29.29 -0.62
CA ALA A 252 26.19 -28.64 -0.55
C ALA A 252 26.69 -28.50 0.90
N LYS A 253 28.01 -28.52 1.12
CA LYS A 253 28.56 -28.27 2.47
C LYS A 253 28.47 -26.79 2.88
N SER A 254 28.32 -25.90 1.91
CA SER A 254 28.30 -24.45 2.14
C SER A 254 27.15 -24.02 3.07
N LYS A 255 27.44 -23.01 3.89
CA LYS A 255 26.49 -22.29 4.75
C LYS A 255 26.22 -20.87 4.27
N GLU A 256 26.70 -20.53 3.08
CA GLU A 256 26.41 -19.22 2.48
C GLU A 256 24.92 -19.07 2.12
N PRO A 257 24.40 -17.83 2.08
CA PRO A 257 23.01 -17.57 1.73
C PRO A 257 22.62 -18.07 0.34
N LEU A 258 21.32 -18.24 0.17
CA LEU A 258 20.67 -18.41 -1.13
C LEU A 258 20.19 -17.06 -1.65
N TYR A 259 20.39 -16.81 -2.93
CA TYR A 259 19.94 -15.62 -3.63
C TYR A 259 19.04 -16.01 -4.81
N ILE A 260 17.88 -15.36 -4.91
CA ILE A 260 16.85 -15.60 -5.92
C ILE A 260 16.49 -14.26 -6.57
N CYS A 261 16.58 -14.17 -7.89
CA CYS A 261 16.05 -13.06 -8.66
C CYS A 261 15.43 -13.63 -9.92
N SER A 262 14.14 -13.38 -10.14
CA SER A 262 13.47 -13.83 -11.35
C SER A 262 12.28 -12.94 -11.70
N ASP A 263 12.24 -12.53 -12.95
CA ASP A 263 11.10 -11.90 -13.64
C ASP A 263 10.49 -12.89 -14.65
N MET A 264 10.70 -14.20 -14.43
CA MET A 264 9.98 -15.26 -15.15
C MET A 264 8.51 -15.24 -14.74
N PRO A 265 7.59 -15.29 -15.72
CA PRO A 265 6.17 -15.51 -15.48
C PRO A 265 5.92 -16.77 -14.66
N VAL A 266 5.08 -16.60 -13.64
CA VAL A 266 4.89 -17.60 -12.56
C VAL A 266 3.60 -18.38 -12.73
N GLU A 267 2.73 -17.98 -13.66
CA GLU A 267 1.38 -18.52 -13.87
C GLU A 267 1.44 -20.00 -14.23
N ASP A 268 2.27 -20.34 -15.23
CA ASP A 268 2.46 -21.71 -15.70
C ASP A 268 3.20 -22.59 -14.68
N MET A 269 4.02 -21.99 -13.82
CA MET A 269 4.69 -22.70 -12.73
C MET A 269 3.74 -22.98 -11.56
N ALA A 270 2.89 -22.01 -11.22
CA ALA A 270 1.90 -22.12 -10.14
C ALA A 270 0.73 -23.06 -10.49
N ALA A 271 0.42 -23.23 -11.78
CA ALA A 271 -0.59 -24.17 -12.24
C ALA A 271 -0.23 -25.64 -11.92
N ASP A 272 1.06 -25.97 -11.88
CA ASP A 272 1.55 -27.29 -11.49
C ASP A 272 1.65 -27.41 -9.95
N LYS A 273 0.57 -27.92 -9.36
CA LYS A 273 0.46 -28.12 -7.91
C LYS A 273 1.53 -29.06 -7.35
N GLU A 274 1.99 -30.03 -8.13
CA GLU A 274 3.01 -30.97 -7.66
C GLU A 274 4.38 -30.28 -7.60
N PHE A 275 4.74 -29.56 -8.66
CA PHE A 275 5.96 -28.74 -8.68
C PHE A 275 5.93 -27.69 -7.57
N ALA A 276 4.85 -26.91 -7.43
CA ALA A 276 4.74 -25.88 -6.41
C ALA A 276 4.98 -26.43 -4.99
N ARG A 277 4.41 -27.61 -4.69
CA ARG A 277 4.64 -28.30 -3.42
C ARG A 277 6.11 -28.71 -3.23
N LYS A 278 6.75 -29.29 -4.27
CA LYS A 278 8.17 -29.69 -4.23
C LYS A 278 9.09 -28.48 -4.09
N TYR A 279 8.79 -27.38 -4.78
CA TYR A 279 9.54 -26.14 -4.74
C TYR A 279 9.51 -25.51 -3.34
N MET A 280 8.30 -25.36 -2.77
CA MET A 280 8.13 -24.86 -1.40
C MET A 280 8.82 -25.75 -0.37
N PHE A 281 8.76 -27.06 -0.54
CA PHE A 281 9.51 -28.00 0.31
C PHE A 281 11.03 -27.81 0.17
N GLY A 282 11.54 -27.61 -1.05
CA GLY A 282 12.95 -27.32 -1.29
C GLY A 282 13.43 -26.04 -0.59
N LEU A 283 12.65 -24.95 -0.69
CA LEU A 283 12.92 -23.70 0.04
C LEU A 283 12.87 -23.91 1.56
N ALA A 284 11.88 -24.66 2.05
CA ALA A 284 11.80 -24.99 3.46
C ALA A 284 13.06 -25.76 3.93
N MET A 285 13.59 -26.70 3.13
CA MET A 285 14.84 -27.40 3.43
C MET A 285 16.08 -26.50 3.43
N VAL A 286 16.11 -25.46 2.59
CA VAL A 286 17.14 -24.42 2.62
C VAL A 286 17.11 -23.67 3.96
N LEU A 287 15.91 -23.31 4.43
CA LEU A 287 15.73 -22.68 5.74
C LEU A 287 16.05 -23.65 6.90
N LYS A 288 15.69 -24.94 6.79
CA LYS A 288 16.04 -25.97 7.80
C LYS A 288 17.54 -26.12 7.95
N LYS A 289 18.27 -25.99 6.84
CA LYS A 289 19.74 -26.01 6.83
C LYS A 289 20.34 -24.78 7.53
N GLY A 290 19.54 -23.75 7.80
CA GLY A 290 19.94 -22.48 8.41
C GLY A 290 20.52 -21.50 7.39
N LEU A 291 20.19 -21.63 6.11
CA LEU A 291 20.61 -20.65 5.09
C LEU A 291 19.62 -19.49 5.06
N HIS A 292 20.14 -18.28 5.00
CA HIS A 292 19.34 -17.08 4.77
C HIS A 292 18.97 -16.99 3.28
N ILE A 293 17.75 -16.55 2.96
CA ILE A 293 17.30 -16.34 1.58
C ILE A 293 17.19 -14.84 1.29
N HIS A 294 17.91 -14.36 0.29
CA HIS A 294 17.70 -13.04 -0.30
C HIS A 294 16.90 -13.22 -1.59
N ILE A 295 15.76 -12.56 -1.69
CA ILE A 295 14.89 -12.67 -2.86
C ILE A 295 14.58 -11.28 -3.42
N ILE A 296 14.80 -11.09 -4.72
CA ILE A 296 14.36 -9.91 -5.45
C ILE A 296 13.05 -10.27 -6.16
N HIS A 297 11.93 -9.75 -5.66
CA HIS A 297 10.63 -9.92 -6.28
C HIS A 297 10.46 -8.96 -7.45
N ASP A 298 9.87 -9.46 -8.53
CA ASP A 298 9.25 -8.62 -9.54
C ASP A 298 7.89 -8.12 -9.01
N VAL A 299 7.88 -6.85 -8.58
CA VAL A 299 6.71 -6.14 -8.03
C VAL A 299 6.10 -5.16 -9.04
N GLU A 300 6.62 -5.11 -10.27
CA GLU A 300 6.14 -4.26 -11.37
C GLU A 300 5.09 -4.98 -12.25
N ARG A 301 4.41 -5.92 -11.61
CA ARG A 301 3.23 -6.67 -12.08
C ARG A 301 1.94 -6.09 -11.50
N PRO A 302 0.76 -6.44 -12.04
CA PRO A 302 -0.52 -6.02 -11.47
C PRO A 302 -0.62 -6.36 -9.98
N MET A 303 -1.31 -5.53 -9.21
CA MET A 303 -1.34 -5.65 -7.75
C MET A 303 -1.83 -7.01 -7.26
N LYS A 304 -2.82 -7.61 -7.95
CA LYS A 304 -3.30 -8.97 -7.68
C LYS A 304 -2.16 -10.00 -7.70
N ASP A 305 -1.36 -9.99 -8.76
CA ASP A 305 -0.30 -10.99 -8.98
C ASP A 305 0.86 -10.76 -8.02
N MET A 306 1.14 -9.50 -7.69
CA MET A 306 2.09 -9.14 -6.63
C MET A 306 1.61 -9.68 -5.27
N MET A 307 0.34 -9.45 -4.91
CA MET A 307 -0.21 -9.90 -3.63
C MET A 307 -0.24 -11.44 -3.53
N LEU A 308 -0.71 -12.14 -4.56
CA LEU A 308 -0.66 -13.61 -4.64
C LEU A 308 0.78 -14.14 -4.51
N GLY A 309 1.73 -13.46 -5.18
CA GLY A 309 3.15 -13.75 -5.05
C GLY A 309 3.62 -13.65 -3.59
N LEU A 310 3.30 -12.56 -2.89
CA LEU A 310 3.72 -12.39 -1.49
C LEU A 310 3.02 -13.34 -0.53
N GLU A 311 1.74 -13.64 -0.80
CA GLU A 311 0.93 -14.55 -0.02
C GLU A 311 1.52 -15.96 0.05
N ASN A 312 1.99 -16.48 -1.09
CA ASN A 312 2.64 -17.80 -1.16
C ASN A 312 3.94 -17.88 -0.32
N TRP A 313 4.59 -16.73 -0.10
CA TRP A 313 5.82 -16.65 0.69
C TRP A 313 5.58 -16.42 2.19
N VAL A 314 4.33 -16.16 2.62
CA VAL A 314 3.99 -15.93 4.04
C VAL A 314 4.58 -17.00 4.96
N PRO A 315 4.42 -18.32 4.71
CA PRO A 315 4.96 -19.33 5.62
C PRO A 315 6.49 -19.26 5.77
N LEU A 316 7.20 -18.88 4.70
CA LEU A 316 8.64 -18.77 4.70
C LEU A 316 9.11 -17.46 5.34
N TYR A 317 8.42 -16.35 5.10
CA TYR A 317 8.67 -15.08 5.76
C TYR A 317 8.54 -15.18 7.28
N MET A 318 7.61 -16.00 7.76
CA MET A 318 7.37 -16.25 9.18
C MET A 318 8.58 -16.87 9.90
N THR A 319 9.53 -17.45 9.16
CA THR A 319 10.77 -17.95 9.75
C THR A 319 11.73 -16.84 10.19
N GLY A 320 11.60 -15.62 9.63
CA GLY A 320 12.53 -14.50 9.84
C GLY A 320 13.87 -14.63 9.09
N GLN A 321 14.05 -15.70 8.29
CA GLN A 321 15.30 -16.01 7.58
C GLN A 321 15.26 -15.58 6.10
N ILE A 322 14.39 -14.63 5.77
CA ILE A 322 14.23 -14.10 4.41
C ILE A 322 14.41 -12.59 4.41
N THR A 323 15.09 -12.07 3.40
CA THR A 323 15.10 -10.63 3.10
C THR A 323 14.59 -10.40 1.69
N PRO A 324 13.36 -9.86 1.56
CA PRO A 324 12.77 -9.56 0.27
C PRO A 324 13.17 -8.15 -0.20
N TYR A 325 13.45 -8.06 -1.49
CA TYR A 325 13.84 -6.84 -2.20
C TYR A 325 12.98 -6.68 -3.45
N TYR A 326 13.11 -5.53 -4.09
CA TYR A 326 12.58 -5.28 -5.43
C TYR A 326 13.48 -4.29 -6.18
N ILE A 327 13.46 -4.32 -7.51
CA ILE A 327 14.18 -3.35 -8.35
C ILE A 327 13.19 -2.27 -8.80
N LYS A 328 13.54 -1.01 -8.58
CA LYS A 328 12.73 0.15 -9.00
C LYS A 328 12.88 0.41 -10.50
N GLY A 329 11.78 0.72 -11.18
CA GLY A 329 11.77 1.24 -12.55
C GLY A 329 11.19 0.27 -13.58
N VAL A 330 11.13 0.70 -14.84
CA VAL A 330 10.54 -0.08 -15.94
C VAL A 330 11.45 -1.27 -16.24
N GLN A 331 11.01 -2.47 -15.85
CA GLN A 331 11.64 -3.71 -16.28
C GLN A 331 11.23 -4.03 -17.71
N ASN A 332 12.15 -4.64 -18.45
CA ASN A 332 11.91 -5.07 -19.83
C ASN A 332 10.89 -6.22 -19.80
N LYS A 333 9.65 -5.97 -20.22
CA LYS A 333 8.59 -6.98 -20.21
C LYS A 333 8.64 -7.97 -21.38
N VAL A 334 9.63 -7.81 -22.28
CA VAL A 334 9.81 -8.69 -23.45
C VAL A 334 10.71 -9.87 -23.11
N TYR A 335 11.79 -9.62 -22.37
CA TYR A 335 12.77 -10.63 -21.99
C TYR A 335 12.62 -10.92 -20.50
N SER A 336 12.40 -12.19 -20.18
CA SER A 336 12.39 -12.66 -18.81
C SER A 336 13.67 -13.44 -18.52
N HIS A 337 14.08 -13.41 -17.27
CA HIS A 337 15.36 -13.91 -16.78
C HIS A 337 15.18 -14.61 -15.43
N LEU A 338 16.08 -15.55 -15.18
CA LEU A 338 16.28 -16.17 -13.89
C LEU A 338 17.75 -16.03 -13.53
N HIS A 339 18.03 -15.60 -12.30
CA HIS A 339 19.39 -15.52 -11.77
C HIS A 339 19.40 -15.98 -10.32
N TYR A 340 19.78 -17.24 -10.10
CA TYR A 340 19.91 -17.85 -8.78
C TYR A 340 21.37 -18.10 -8.44
N CYS A 341 21.71 -17.94 -7.17
CA CYS A 341 23.05 -18.20 -6.68
C CYS A 341 23.01 -18.73 -5.24
N SER A 342 23.81 -19.73 -4.95
CA SER A 342 24.18 -20.16 -3.60
C SER A 342 25.68 -20.36 -3.52
N GLY A 343 26.22 -20.74 -2.36
CA GLY A 343 27.67 -20.79 -2.17
C GLY A 343 28.44 -21.80 -3.03
N GLN A 344 27.77 -22.77 -3.67
CA GLN A 344 28.42 -23.78 -4.54
C GLN A 344 27.69 -24.02 -5.86
N THR A 345 26.61 -23.29 -6.14
CA THR A 345 25.77 -23.55 -7.31
C THR A 345 25.17 -22.24 -7.79
N ALA A 346 25.09 -22.08 -9.10
CA ALA A 346 24.44 -20.96 -9.76
C ALA A 346 23.50 -21.50 -10.84
N MET A 347 22.43 -20.76 -11.09
CA MET A 347 21.53 -21.05 -12.20
C MET A 347 21.15 -19.74 -12.89
N THR A 348 21.21 -19.75 -14.20
CA THR A 348 20.72 -18.66 -15.04
C THR A 348 19.64 -19.19 -15.97
N GLY A 349 18.71 -18.35 -16.37
CA GLY A 349 17.77 -18.72 -17.42
C GLY A 349 17.19 -17.51 -18.11
N ASP A 350 16.59 -17.74 -19.26
CA ASP A 350 15.95 -16.70 -20.05
C ASP A 350 14.80 -17.25 -20.90
N CYS A 351 13.86 -16.36 -21.23
CA CYS A 351 12.83 -16.61 -22.22
C CYS A 351 12.25 -15.31 -22.79
N ILE A 352 11.48 -15.44 -23.86
CA ILE A 352 10.62 -14.36 -24.36
C ILE A 352 9.25 -14.48 -23.69
N SER A 353 8.72 -13.36 -23.23
CA SER A 353 7.39 -13.29 -22.62
C SER A 353 6.32 -13.82 -23.58
N GLY A 354 5.50 -14.76 -23.10
CA GLY A 354 4.48 -15.47 -23.90
C GLY A 354 4.99 -16.72 -24.63
N HIS A 355 6.28 -17.06 -24.50
CA HIS A 355 6.91 -18.22 -25.14
C HIS A 355 7.74 -19.05 -24.13
N HIS A 356 7.14 -19.32 -22.97
CA HIS A 356 7.77 -20.05 -21.86
C HIS A 356 8.11 -21.50 -22.20
N ASP A 357 7.40 -22.07 -23.17
CA ASP A 357 7.68 -23.38 -23.74
C ASP A 357 9.06 -23.45 -24.41
N LEU A 358 9.65 -22.31 -24.78
CA LEU A 358 10.98 -22.19 -25.40
C LEU A 358 12.05 -21.61 -24.47
N ALA A 359 11.76 -21.49 -23.19
CA ALA A 359 12.73 -20.97 -22.24
C ALA A 359 14.00 -21.86 -22.19
N HIS A 360 15.09 -21.35 -21.60
CA HIS A 360 16.33 -22.10 -21.41
C HIS A 360 16.97 -21.82 -20.06
N TYR A 361 17.24 -22.86 -19.26
CA TYR A 361 17.95 -22.73 -17.98
C TYR A 361 19.32 -23.43 -18.04
N TYR A 362 20.29 -22.88 -17.34
CA TYR A 362 21.64 -23.41 -17.18
C TYR A 362 22.00 -23.46 -15.70
N LEU A 363 22.21 -24.67 -15.17
CA LEU A 363 22.68 -24.94 -13.82
C LEU A 363 24.17 -25.25 -13.84
N THR A 364 24.94 -24.72 -12.90
CA THR A 364 26.38 -24.94 -12.80
C THR A 364 26.88 -24.94 -11.36
N SER A 365 27.89 -25.78 -11.09
CA SER A 365 28.68 -25.79 -9.86
C SER A 365 30.16 -25.50 -10.12
N ARG A 366 30.51 -25.01 -11.32
CA ARG A 366 31.88 -24.58 -11.65
C ARG A 366 32.24 -23.34 -10.85
N LYS A 367 33.41 -23.35 -10.20
CA LYS A 367 33.79 -22.32 -9.23
C LYS A 367 33.84 -20.92 -9.85
N GLU A 368 34.34 -20.82 -11.08
CA GLU A 368 34.49 -19.58 -11.83
C GLU A 368 33.11 -18.98 -12.17
N GLU A 369 32.18 -19.81 -12.65
CA GLU A 369 30.83 -19.39 -13.02
C GLU A 369 29.99 -19.02 -11.79
N VAL A 370 30.10 -19.80 -10.70
CA VAL A 370 29.46 -19.48 -9.41
C VAL A 370 29.98 -18.15 -8.86
N ALA A 371 31.29 -17.90 -8.94
CA ALA A 371 31.88 -16.63 -8.50
C ALA A 371 31.35 -15.43 -9.30
N VAL A 372 31.22 -15.57 -10.63
CA VAL A 372 30.61 -14.55 -11.49
C VAL A 372 29.14 -14.33 -11.12
N SER A 373 28.36 -15.41 -10.97
CA SER A 373 26.94 -15.32 -10.60
C SER A 373 26.74 -14.63 -9.24
N LYS A 374 27.57 -14.96 -8.26
CA LYS A 374 27.58 -14.31 -6.94
C LYS A 374 27.89 -12.81 -7.06
N LYS A 375 28.88 -12.45 -7.88
CA LYS A 375 29.22 -11.04 -8.12
C LYS A 375 28.08 -10.28 -8.80
N ASN A 376 27.42 -10.90 -9.78
CA ASN A 376 26.25 -10.31 -10.43
C ASN A 376 25.12 -10.09 -9.43
N MET A 377 24.87 -11.05 -8.53
CA MET A 377 23.86 -10.90 -7.49
C MET A 377 24.19 -9.78 -6.49
N GLU A 378 25.46 -9.62 -6.10
CA GLU A 378 25.88 -8.46 -5.29
C GLU A 378 25.56 -7.13 -5.98
N PHE A 379 25.74 -7.04 -7.30
CA PHE A 379 25.40 -5.84 -8.07
C PHE A 379 23.88 -5.65 -8.20
N LEU A 380 23.11 -6.73 -8.38
CA LEU A 380 21.64 -6.68 -8.39
C LEU A 380 21.10 -6.16 -7.05
N LEU A 381 21.59 -6.68 -5.93
CA LEU A 381 21.20 -6.23 -4.60
C LEU A 381 21.54 -4.77 -4.33
N LYS A 382 22.68 -4.27 -4.84
CA LYS A 382 23.03 -2.84 -4.76
C LYS A 382 22.06 -1.93 -5.52
N LYS A 383 21.38 -2.45 -6.55
CA LYS A 383 20.36 -1.74 -7.32
C LYS A 383 18.94 -1.94 -6.76
N ALA A 384 18.74 -2.99 -5.96
CA ALA A 384 17.46 -3.30 -5.35
C ALA A 384 17.19 -2.41 -4.13
N SER A 385 15.92 -2.26 -3.80
CA SER A 385 15.43 -1.62 -2.58
C SER A 385 14.78 -2.69 -1.69
N SER A 386 14.83 -2.50 -0.36
CA SER A 386 14.11 -3.38 0.58
C SER A 386 12.61 -3.33 0.28
N LEU A 387 11.99 -4.50 0.11
CA LEU A 387 10.54 -4.62 -0.02
C LEU A 387 9.87 -4.46 1.35
N MET A 388 10.39 -5.20 2.32
CA MET A 388 10.04 -5.12 3.73
C MET A 388 11.19 -5.63 4.61
N ASP A 389 11.30 -5.08 5.81
CA ASP A 389 12.19 -5.59 6.85
C ASP A 389 11.43 -6.54 7.78
N ILE A 390 11.99 -7.74 7.98
CA ILE A 390 11.38 -8.78 8.81
C ILE A 390 12.17 -8.91 10.12
N TYR A 391 11.47 -8.76 11.25
CA TYR A 391 12.06 -8.82 12.60
C TYR A 391 11.45 -9.95 13.42
N ARG A 392 12.32 -10.80 13.96
CA ARG A 392 12.03 -11.77 15.02
C ARG A 392 12.89 -11.47 16.24
N LYS A 393 12.76 -12.30 17.29
CA LYS A 393 13.47 -12.15 18.56
C LYS A 393 14.97 -11.92 18.39
N GLU A 394 15.60 -12.59 17.43
CA GLU A 394 17.03 -12.48 17.12
C GLU A 394 17.42 -11.09 16.60
N ARG A 395 16.47 -10.34 16.05
CA ARG A 395 16.64 -8.99 15.51
C ARG A 395 15.98 -7.91 16.37
N ARG A 396 15.60 -8.22 17.62
CA ARG A 396 14.96 -7.27 18.56
C ARG A 396 15.69 -5.93 18.66
N ASN A 397 17.02 -5.94 18.75
CA ASN A 397 17.81 -4.71 18.86
C ASN A 397 17.69 -3.83 17.60
N LYS A 398 17.60 -4.41 16.40
CA LYS A 398 17.43 -3.65 15.17
C LYS A 398 16.04 -3.02 15.08
N LEU A 399 15.01 -3.75 15.52
CA LEU A 399 13.65 -3.20 15.61
C LEU A 399 13.60 -2.04 16.62
N ASN A 400 14.21 -2.21 17.79
CA ASN A 400 14.27 -1.16 18.81
C ASN A 400 14.91 0.11 18.27
N VAL A 401 16.09 0.02 17.65
CA VAL A 401 16.76 1.19 17.04
C VAL A 401 15.87 1.86 15.98
N PHE A 402 15.22 1.06 15.14
CA PHE A 402 14.28 1.57 14.14
C PHE A 402 13.13 2.37 14.76
N LEU A 403 12.48 1.83 15.80
CA LEU A 403 11.38 2.49 16.51
C LEU A 403 11.85 3.72 17.29
N ASP A 404 13.04 3.67 17.89
CA ASP A 404 13.63 4.77 18.65
C ASP A 404 13.99 5.96 17.73
N GLU A 405 14.49 5.69 16.54
CA GLU A 405 14.68 6.72 15.52
C GLU A 405 13.35 7.26 14.97
N ASP A 406 12.31 6.43 14.94
CA ASP A 406 11.01 6.79 14.36
C ASP A 406 10.22 7.77 15.22
N MET A 407 10.19 7.58 16.55
CA MET A 407 9.39 8.39 17.46
C MET A 407 9.72 9.89 17.39
N HIS A 408 10.93 10.25 16.92
CA HIS A 408 11.41 11.62 16.76
C HIS A 408 11.06 12.27 15.40
N LYS A 409 10.42 11.54 14.48
CA LYS A 409 10.09 12.04 13.13
C LYS A 409 8.66 12.54 13.07
N GLU A 410 8.43 13.70 12.47
CA GLU A 410 7.08 14.28 12.34
C GLU A 410 6.20 13.55 11.31
N GLY A 411 4.90 13.46 11.62
CA GLY A 411 3.82 13.07 10.72
C GLY A 411 2.75 12.16 11.36
N HIS A 412 1.65 11.95 10.67
CA HIS A 412 0.50 11.24 11.24
C HIS A 412 0.76 9.73 11.38
N ARG A 413 0.28 9.15 12.49
CA ARG A 413 0.29 7.70 12.74
C ARG A 413 -1.15 7.20 12.83
N ARG A 414 -1.49 6.23 11.98
CA ARG A 414 -2.73 5.47 12.06
C ARG A 414 -2.43 4.05 12.53
N ARG A 415 -3.16 3.53 13.51
CA ARG A 415 -2.94 2.20 14.07
C ARG A 415 -4.23 1.41 14.13
N VAL A 416 -4.24 0.22 13.55
CA VAL A 416 -5.32 -0.77 13.69
C VAL A 416 -4.85 -1.82 14.70
N LEU A 417 -5.48 -1.84 15.87
CA LEU A 417 -5.04 -2.63 17.01
C LEU A 417 -5.97 -3.82 17.28
N ALA A 418 -5.39 -4.99 17.52
CA ALA A 418 -6.15 -6.18 17.96
C ALA A 418 -6.57 -6.12 19.45
N ALA A 419 -5.87 -5.33 20.26
CA ALA A 419 -6.16 -5.09 21.67
C ALA A 419 -5.65 -3.71 22.11
N PRO A 420 -6.19 -3.12 23.19
CA PRO A 420 -5.76 -1.82 23.69
C PRO A 420 -4.23 -1.71 23.86
N SER A 421 -3.69 -0.55 23.47
CA SER A 421 -2.26 -0.24 23.56
C SER A 421 -1.76 -0.22 25.00
N LEU A 422 -0.53 -0.68 25.25
CA LEU A 422 0.10 -0.48 26.56
C LEU A 422 0.38 1.00 26.85
N GLY A 423 0.56 1.81 25.79
CA GLY A 423 0.84 3.24 25.92
C GLY A 423 -0.28 4.01 26.61
N THR A 424 -1.54 3.57 26.48
CA THR A 424 -2.70 4.21 27.10
C THR A 424 -3.17 3.50 28.37
N MET A 425 -2.70 2.28 28.62
CA MET A 425 -3.09 1.47 29.78
C MET A 425 -2.54 2.02 31.11
N SER A 426 -3.34 1.96 32.17
CA SER A 426 -2.92 2.29 33.53
C SER A 426 -2.04 1.19 34.12
N GLU A 427 -1.12 1.58 35.00
CA GLU A 427 -0.27 0.61 35.71
C GLU A 427 -1.13 -0.33 36.57
N GLN A 428 -2.24 0.17 37.11
CA GLN A 428 -3.17 -0.61 37.92
C GLN A 428 -3.84 -1.73 37.11
N LEU A 429 -4.31 -1.43 35.89
CA LEU A 429 -4.89 -2.42 35.00
C LEU A 429 -3.83 -3.45 34.54
N LEU A 430 -2.65 -2.98 34.15
CA LEU A 430 -1.54 -3.87 33.79
C LEU A 430 -1.19 -4.84 34.93
N GLU A 431 -1.04 -4.33 36.15
CA GLU A 431 -0.74 -5.14 37.33
C GLU A 431 -1.80 -6.20 37.61
N LYS A 432 -3.08 -5.85 37.43
CA LYS A 432 -4.20 -6.80 37.55
C LYS A 432 -4.08 -7.93 36.51
N ILE A 433 -3.84 -7.59 35.25
CA ILE A 433 -3.66 -8.54 34.14
C ILE A 433 -2.48 -9.49 34.43
N LEU A 434 -1.33 -8.94 34.85
CA LEU A 434 -0.12 -9.73 35.12
C LEU A 434 -0.33 -10.70 36.29
N LYS A 435 -0.97 -10.25 37.37
CA LYS A 435 -1.26 -11.10 38.54
C LYS A 435 -2.17 -12.26 38.18
N ARG A 436 -3.25 -12.02 37.42
CA ARG A 436 -4.16 -13.10 37.01
C ARG A 436 -3.45 -14.14 36.13
N ASN A 437 -2.61 -13.68 35.20
CA ASN A 437 -1.85 -14.57 34.32
C ASN A 437 -0.61 -15.21 34.99
N ALA A 438 -0.42 -15.01 36.31
CA ALA A 438 0.73 -15.52 37.07
C ALA A 438 2.09 -15.12 36.48
N ILE A 439 2.19 -13.92 35.90
CA ILE A 439 3.42 -13.42 35.27
C ILE A 439 4.34 -12.83 36.35
N CYS A 440 5.52 -13.42 36.52
CA CYS A 440 6.46 -13.08 37.57
C CYS A 440 7.93 -13.09 37.09
N GLY A 441 8.84 -12.67 37.97
CA GLY A 441 10.28 -12.70 37.71
C GLY A 441 10.69 -11.97 36.43
N ASN A 442 11.44 -12.66 35.57
CA ASN A 442 11.98 -12.07 34.34
C ASN A 442 10.89 -11.74 33.30
N GLU A 443 9.83 -12.55 33.19
CA GLU A 443 8.71 -12.26 32.27
C GLU A 443 8.05 -10.93 32.62
N ARG A 444 7.78 -10.73 33.92
CA ARG A 444 7.22 -9.48 34.44
C ARG A 444 8.12 -8.29 34.14
N LYS A 445 9.44 -8.44 34.33
CA LYS A 445 10.41 -7.37 34.02
C LYS A 445 10.35 -6.97 32.55
N ILE A 446 10.31 -7.93 31.63
CA ILE A 446 10.22 -7.69 30.19
C ILE A 446 8.93 -6.92 29.85
N VAL A 447 7.80 -7.30 30.43
CA VAL A 447 6.52 -6.61 30.18
C VAL A 447 6.53 -5.18 30.73
N LEU A 448 7.10 -4.94 31.90
CA LEU A 448 7.20 -3.60 32.47
C LEU A 448 8.13 -2.69 31.65
N GLU A 449 9.27 -3.21 31.18
CA GLU A 449 10.15 -2.48 30.25
C GLU A 449 9.41 -2.13 28.95
N CYS A 450 8.62 -3.08 28.42
CA CYS A 450 7.77 -2.89 27.25
C CYS A 450 6.77 -1.74 27.46
N TYR A 451 6.07 -1.78 28.59
CA TYR A 451 5.07 -0.82 29.00
C TYR A 451 5.65 0.60 29.09
N THR A 452 6.76 0.76 29.81
CA THR A 452 7.45 2.05 29.93
C THR A 452 7.86 2.58 28.57
N LYS A 453 8.47 1.75 27.73
CA LYS A 453 8.93 2.16 26.39
C LYS A 453 7.77 2.59 25.49
N GLN A 454 6.65 1.88 25.50
CA GLN A 454 5.48 2.25 24.68
C GLN A 454 4.85 3.56 25.16
N LYS A 455 4.80 3.80 26.48
CA LYS A 455 4.36 5.09 27.03
C LYS A 455 5.26 6.24 26.58
N GLU A 456 6.57 6.11 26.78
CA GLU A 456 7.54 7.14 26.37
C GLU A 456 7.48 7.42 24.87
N SER A 457 7.36 6.37 24.06
CA SER A 457 7.24 6.50 22.60
C SER A 457 5.97 7.24 22.19
N LEU A 458 4.83 6.90 22.81
CA LEU A 458 3.55 7.55 22.51
C LEU A 458 3.58 9.02 22.90
N GLU A 459 4.04 9.36 24.10
CA GLU A 459 4.19 10.75 24.57
C GLU A 459 5.13 11.56 23.66
N MET A 460 6.27 10.97 23.25
CA MET A 460 7.21 11.61 22.34
C MET A 460 6.58 11.90 20.98
N ILE A 461 5.82 10.96 20.40
CA ILE A 461 5.12 11.19 19.14
C ILE A 461 4.05 12.28 19.29
N LEU A 462 3.25 12.20 20.37
CA LEU A 462 2.17 13.15 20.63
C LEU A 462 2.66 14.58 20.92
N SER A 463 3.93 14.77 21.26
CA SER A 463 4.51 16.10 21.45
C SER A 463 4.63 16.90 20.15
N HIS A 464 4.66 16.23 18.98
CA HIS A 464 4.85 16.88 17.67
C HIS A 464 3.87 16.41 16.58
N SER A 465 3.20 15.26 16.76
CA SER A 465 2.37 14.61 15.75
C SER A 465 1.07 14.07 16.34
N THR A 466 0.17 13.62 15.46
CA THR A 466 -1.08 12.96 15.85
C THR A 466 -0.99 11.44 15.72
N VAL A 467 -1.70 10.75 16.61
CA VAL A 467 -1.85 9.29 16.60
C VAL A 467 -3.33 8.94 16.65
N GLU A 468 -3.78 8.13 15.71
CA GLU A 468 -5.15 7.61 15.62
C GLU A 468 -5.15 6.10 15.81
N ASP A 469 -5.89 5.63 16.82
CA ASP A 469 -6.05 4.20 17.12
C ASP A 469 -7.45 3.73 16.73
N GLU A 470 -7.53 2.64 15.99
CA GLU A 470 -8.76 1.91 15.71
C GLU A 470 -8.76 0.59 16.47
N ILE A 471 -9.79 0.38 17.29
CA ILE A 471 -9.97 -0.81 18.13
C ILE A 471 -11.38 -1.37 17.91
N SER A 472 -11.52 -2.68 17.73
CA SER A 472 -12.84 -3.29 17.55
C SER A 472 -13.62 -3.41 18.86
N GLU A 473 -14.90 -3.08 18.85
CA GLU A 473 -15.83 -3.51 19.89
C GLU A 473 -16.09 -5.02 19.71
N ILE A 474 -15.88 -5.82 20.77
CA ILE A 474 -16.19 -7.25 20.74
C ILE A 474 -17.28 -7.55 21.76
N ILE A 475 -18.17 -8.48 21.41
CA ILE A 475 -19.18 -9.00 22.33
C ILE A 475 -18.64 -10.22 23.09
N SER A 476 -19.26 -10.55 24.22
CA SER A 476 -18.79 -11.65 25.10
C SER A 476 -18.73 -12.98 24.36
N GLU A 477 -19.70 -13.28 23.50
CA GLU A 477 -19.77 -14.53 22.74
C GLU A 477 -18.62 -14.66 21.72
N GLU A 478 -18.15 -13.54 21.17
CA GLU A 478 -17.00 -13.51 20.28
C GLU A 478 -15.68 -13.72 21.05
N TYR A 479 -15.56 -13.07 22.21
CA TYR A 479 -14.44 -13.25 23.11
C TYR A 479 -14.29 -14.72 23.57
N GLU A 480 -15.39 -15.38 23.92
CA GLU A 480 -15.38 -16.79 24.33
C GLU A 480 -14.81 -17.71 23.24
N LYS A 481 -15.13 -17.43 21.98
CA LYS A 481 -14.61 -18.19 20.84
C LYS A 481 -13.15 -17.84 20.54
N TYR A 482 -12.77 -16.57 20.70
CA TYR A 482 -11.46 -16.06 20.32
C TYR A 482 -10.88 -15.12 21.39
N PRO A 483 -10.29 -15.67 22.46
CA PRO A 483 -9.70 -14.83 23.50
C PRO A 483 -8.57 -13.95 22.97
N LEU A 484 -8.60 -12.69 23.38
CA LEU A 484 -7.57 -11.70 23.04
C LEU A 484 -6.36 -11.80 23.96
N VAL A 485 -5.22 -11.40 23.41
CA VAL A 485 -3.93 -11.34 24.12
C VAL A 485 -3.48 -9.88 24.22
N LEU A 486 -2.78 -9.57 25.30
CA LEU A 486 -2.13 -8.28 25.49
C LEU A 486 -1.10 -8.03 24.38
N SER A 487 -1.14 -6.85 23.76
CA SER A 487 -0.29 -6.49 22.62
C SER A 487 1.19 -6.33 23.03
N LEU A 488 1.94 -7.43 23.00
CA LEU A 488 3.35 -7.52 23.45
C LEU A 488 4.34 -7.86 22.34
N ALA A 489 3.93 -7.78 21.07
CA ALA A 489 4.73 -8.21 19.92
C ALA A 489 6.15 -7.62 19.94
N GLU A 490 6.27 -6.30 20.19
CA GLU A 490 7.53 -5.54 20.16
C GLU A 490 8.57 -6.02 21.18
N CYS A 491 8.13 -6.72 22.21
CA CYS A 491 8.96 -7.19 23.31
C CYS A 491 9.39 -8.64 23.16
N PHE A 492 8.90 -9.34 22.12
CA PHE A 492 9.24 -10.72 21.78
C PHE A 492 9.11 -11.68 22.97
N LEU A 493 8.07 -11.48 23.79
CA LEU A 493 7.74 -12.42 24.85
C LEU A 493 7.23 -13.71 24.21
N GLU A 494 7.89 -14.84 24.49
CA GLU A 494 7.51 -16.17 23.97
C GLU A 494 6.34 -16.80 24.75
N LYS A 495 5.41 -15.96 25.22
CA LYS A 495 4.26 -16.36 26.03
C LYS A 495 3.13 -15.36 25.82
N ASP A 496 1.95 -15.89 25.54
CA ASP A 496 0.74 -15.10 25.41
C ASP A 496 0.20 -14.73 26.81
N ILE A 497 -0.16 -13.46 26.99
CA ILE A 497 -0.85 -12.97 28.19
C ILE A 497 -2.29 -12.70 27.78
N GLN A 498 -3.22 -13.57 28.18
CA GLN A 498 -4.63 -13.42 27.85
C GLN A 498 -5.20 -12.20 28.59
N LEU A 499 -6.14 -11.49 27.96
CA LEU A 499 -7.01 -10.49 28.59
C LEU A 499 -8.34 -11.14 28.94
N SER A 500 -8.94 -10.82 30.10
CA SER A 500 -10.38 -11.11 30.31
C SER A 500 -11.23 -10.12 29.52
N TYR A 501 -12.48 -10.47 29.25
CA TYR A 501 -13.45 -9.56 28.68
C TYR A 501 -13.53 -8.21 29.44
N ASP A 502 -13.62 -8.25 30.77
CA ASP A 502 -13.67 -7.03 31.59
C ASP A 502 -12.41 -6.16 31.50
N GLU A 503 -11.24 -6.79 31.41
CA GLU A 503 -9.96 -6.07 31.27
C GLU A 503 -9.82 -5.46 29.89
N TYR A 504 -10.32 -6.14 28.85
CA TYR A 504 -10.37 -5.60 27.50
C TYR A 504 -11.23 -4.34 27.46
N LEU A 505 -12.45 -4.41 27.98
CA LEU A 505 -13.35 -3.25 28.07
C LEU A 505 -12.77 -2.12 28.93
N SER A 506 -12.10 -2.45 30.03
CA SER A 506 -11.40 -1.45 30.84
C SER A 506 -10.25 -0.79 30.07
N GLY A 507 -9.49 -1.54 29.27
CA GLY A 507 -8.43 -0.99 28.42
C GLY A 507 -8.97 -0.05 27.35
N ILE A 508 -10.14 -0.35 26.76
CA ILE A 508 -10.83 0.57 25.84
C ILE A 508 -11.21 1.86 26.56
N ARG A 509 -11.86 1.78 27.72
CA ARG A 509 -12.24 2.97 28.52
C ARG A 509 -11.04 3.81 28.92
N GLU A 510 -9.91 3.19 29.27
CA GLU A 510 -8.68 3.91 29.58
C GLU A 510 -8.10 4.61 28.33
N ALA A 511 -8.19 4.00 27.15
CA ALA A 511 -7.79 4.65 25.90
C ALA A 511 -8.70 5.83 25.53
N GLU A 512 -10.02 5.72 25.73
CA GLU A 512 -10.97 6.82 25.54
C GLU A 512 -10.69 7.98 26.50
N ALA A 513 -10.51 7.68 27.79
CA ALA A 513 -10.14 8.68 28.79
C ALA A 513 -8.76 9.31 28.50
N TYR A 514 -7.82 8.55 27.94
CA TYR A 514 -6.53 9.08 27.51
C TYR A 514 -6.71 10.08 26.34
N ALA A 515 -7.60 9.79 25.38
CA ALA A 515 -7.92 10.71 24.27
C ALA A 515 -8.56 12.01 24.73
N GLU A 516 -9.44 11.99 25.73
CA GLU A 516 -10.01 13.20 26.31
C GLU A 516 -8.94 14.14 26.89
N ASN A 517 -7.83 13.58 27.39
CA ASN A 517 -6.75 14.33 28.01
C ASN A 517 -5.60 14.70 27.04
N HIS A 518 -5.57 14.13 25.83
CA HIS A 518 -4.48 14.32 24.86
C HIS A 518 -5.01 14.74 23.49
N LYS A 519 -4.95 16.05 23.20
CA LYS A 519 -5.45 16.65 21.95
C LYS A 519 -4.95 16.03 20.63
N ASN A 520 -3.78 15.39 20.67
CA ASN A 520 -3.13 14.80 19.50
C ASN A 520 -3.38 13.29 19.38
N TYR A 521 -4.10 12.70 20.32
CA TYR A 521 -4.45 11.29 20.31
C TYR A 521 -5.95 11.13 20.08
N THR A 522 -6.32 10.28 19.13
CA THR A 522 -7.71 9.88 18.88
C THR A 522 -7.83 8.38 18.96
N VAL A 523 -8.97 7.91 19.46
CA VAL A 523 -9.32 6.49 19.45
C VAL A 523 -10.72 6.32 18.87
N HIS A 524 -10.86 5.35 17.99
CA HIS A 524 -12.09 4.98 17.32
C HIS A 524 -12.42 3.54 17.67
N VAL A 525 -13.47 3.38 18.48
CA VAL A 525 -14.03 2.07 18.78
C VAL A 525 -15.03 1.73 17.68
N THR A 526 -14.77 0.66 16.93
CA THR A 526 -15.57 0.26 15.77
C THR A 526 -16.30 -1.04 16.00
N GLN A 527 -17.57 -1.12 15.62
CA GLN A 527 -18.33 -2.38 15.61
C GLN A 527 -17.89 -3.35 14.49
N MET A 528 -16.96 -2.91 13.65
CA MET A 528 -16.43 -3.73 12.57
C MET A 528 -15.36 -4.68 13.09
N LYS A 529 -15.47 -5.95 12.70
CA LYS A 529 -14.49 -6.99 13.04
C LYS A 529 -13.12 -6.63 12.48
N GLY A 530 -12.17 -6.38 13.37
CA GLY A 530 -10.76 -6.18 13.07
C GLY A 530 -9.97 -7.49 13.11
N PHE A 531 -8.64 -7.35 13.07
CA PHE A 531 -7.71 -8.44 13.23
C PHE A 531 -7.63 -8.91 14.68
N ARG A 532 -7.36 -10.20 14.90
CA ARG A 532 -7.34 -10.80 16.24
C ARG A 532 -5.94 -11.06 16.76
N ASN A 533 -5.01 -11.25 15.84
CA ASN A 533 -3.64 -11.67 16.09
C ASN A 533 -2.63 -10.73 15.45
N ILE A 534 -3.06 -9.79 14.60
CA ILE A 534 -2.16 -8.79 14.05
C ILE A 534 -2.58 -7.38 14.41
N GLN A 535 -1.60 -6.50 14.51
CA GLN A 535 -1.80 -5.07 14.57
C GLN A 535 -1.03 -4.40 13.44
N ILE A 536 -1.55 -3.29 12.94
CA ILE A 536 -0.98 -2.56 11.82
C ILE A 536 -0.72 -1.13 12.28
N THR A 537 0.53 -0.68 12.16
CA THR A 537 0.92 0.71 12.41
C THR A 537 1.36 1.34 11.10
N CYS A 538 0.69 2.38 10.66
CA CYS A 538 1.01 3.15 9.47
C CYS A 538 1.58 4.51 9.89
N PHE A 539 2.86 4.74 9.57
CA PHE A 539 3.39 6.09 9.53
C PHE A 539 3.22 6.60 8.11
N GLU A 540 2.17 7.40 7.92
CA GLU A 540 1.69 7.81 6.62
C GLU A 540 2.78 8.43 5.74
N GLY A 541 2.85 7.99 4.49
CA GLY A 541 3.87 8.44 3.56
C GLY A 541 5.23 7.74 3.71
N LYS A 542 5.48 7.04 4.83
CA LYS A 542 6.81 6.53 5.21
C LYS A 542 6.88 5.01 5.18
N TRP A 543 6.14 4.32 6.04
CA TRP A 543 6.17 2.87 6.19
C TRP A 543 4.90 2.34 6.87
N CYS A 544 4.60 1.06 6.66
CA CYS A 544 3.56 0.34 7.41
C CYS A 544 4.17 -0.88 8.08
N MET A 545 3.88 -1.10 9.37
CA MET A 545 4.35 -2.26 10.11
C MET A 545 3.18 -3.17 10.45
N VAL A 546 3.23 -4.42 9.98
CA VAL A 546 2.31 -5.49 10.41
C VAL A 546 3.01 -6.30 11.48
N SER A 547 2.45 -6.36 12.68
CA SER A 547 3.01 -7.09 13.82
C SER A 547 2.07 -8.20 14.25
N LYS A 548 2.61 -9.40 14.45
CA LYS A 548 1.87 -10.53 15.00
C LYS A 548 1.98 -10.55 16.53
N ASN A 549 0.84 -10.51 17.21
CA ASN A 549 0.71 -10.33 18.65
C ASN A 549 0.87 -11.62 19.44
N ARG A 550 0.46 -12.78 18.90
CA ARG A 550 0.70 -14.07 19.57
C ARG A 550 2.11 -14.58 19.33
N ALA A 551 2.65 -15.27 20.32
CA ALA A 551 3.94 -15.93 20.23
C ALA A 551 3.95 -17.03 19.14
N PRO A 552 5.04 -17.17 18.35
CA PRO A 552 6.20 -16.28 18.31
C PRO A 552 5.89 -14.96 17.56
N ALA A 553 6.29 -13.84 18.17
CA ALA A 553 6.12 -12.52 17.57
C ALA A 553 7.02 -12.32 16.34
N ILE A 554 6.48 -11.60 15.35
CA ILE A 554 7.16 -11.21 14.13
C ILE A 554 6.62 -9.88 13.62
N HIS A 555 7.48 -9.07 13.02
CA HIS A 555 7.14 -7.76 12.46
C HIS A 555 7.58 -7.67 11.01
N PHE A 556 6.70 -7.14 10.16
CA PHE A 556 6.94 -6.82 8.76
C PHE A 556 6.86 -5.32 8.57
N VAL A 557 8.00 -4.63 8.44
CA VAL A 557 8.05 -3.20 8.14
C VAL A 557 8.13 -3.02 6.64
N ILE A 558 7.03 -2.61 6.02
CA ILE A 558 6.84 -2.53 4.58
C ILE A 558 7.12 -1.10 4.10
N HIS A 559 8.02 -0.99 3.11
CA HIS A 559 8.45 0.29 2.54
C HIS A 559 7.94 0.52 1.11
N HIS A 560 7.51 -0.54 0.42
CA HIS A 560 7.11 -0.44 -0.99
C HIS A 560 5.88 0.45 -1.17
N PRO A 561 5.94 1.49 -2.03
CA PRO A 561 4.87 2.50 -2.12
C PRO A 561 3.48 1.95 -2.40
N LYS A 562 3.33 0.95 -3.29
CA LYS A 562 2.01 0.37 -3.60
C LYS A 562 1.42 -0.38 -2.41
N LEU A 563 2.26 -1.14 -1.68
CA LEU A 563 1.81 -1.92 -0.52
C LEU A 563 1.50 -1.00 0.66
N ARG A 564 2.39 -0.04 0.91
CA ARG A 564 2.22 0.99 1.94
C ARG A 564 0.92 1.77 1.71
N TYR A 565 0.70 2.28 0.50
CA TYR A 565 -0.53 2.99 0.17
C TYR A 565 -1.78 2.16 0.45
N ALA A 566 -1.77 0.88 0.08
CA ALA A 566 -2.90 0.00 0.31
C ALA A 566 -3.16 -0.28 1.80
N LEU A 567 -2.11 -0.37 2.63
CA LEU A 567 -2.24 -0.52 4.08
C LEU A 567 -2.71 0.77 4.77
N GLU A 568 -2.21 1.93 4.32
CA GLU A 568 -2.64 3.24 4.83
C GLU A 568 -4.13 3.48 4.59
N ASN A 569 -4.62 3.10 3.41
CA ASN A 569 -6.00 3.36 2.97
C ASN A 569 -6.97 2.20 3.20
N MET A 570 -6.52 1.13 3.86
CA MET A 570 -7.35 -0.04 4.16
C MET A 570 -8.55 0.37 5.04
N THR A 571 -9.75 -0.01 4.62
CA THR A 571 -10.96 0.09 5.43
C THR A 571 -11.39 -1.25 6.02
N LEU A 572 -11.73 -1.27 7.31
CA LEU A 572 -12.50 -2.36 7.91
C LEU A 572 -13.98 -2.20 7.45
N PRO A 573 -14.80 -3.26 7.29
CA PRO A 573 -14.63 -4.62 7.79
C PRO A 573 -14.03 -5.55 6.75
N ILE A 574 -13.25 -6.49 7.24
CA ILE A 574 -12.88 -7.67 6.48
C ILE A 574 -14.09 -8.61 6.56
N GLN A 575 -14.88 -8.72 5.50
CA GLN A 575 -16.00 -9.67 5.48
C GLN A 575 -15.43 -11.08 5.66
N ASP A 576 -15.89 -11.80 6.69
CA ASP A 576 -15.70 -13.24 6.79
C ASP A 576 -16.26 -13.83 5.49
N GLY A 577 -15.38 -14.29 4.60
CA GLY A 577 -15.81 -15.00 3.39
C GLY A 577 -16.73 -16.12 3.82
N LYS A 578 -17.97 -16.11 3.32
CA LYS A 578 -18.88 -17.25 3.47
C LYS A 578 -18.13 -18.50 3.00
N MET A 579 -17.87 -19.43 3.93
CA MET A 579 -17.49 -20.80 3.59
C MET A 579 -18.53 -21.44 2.67
#